data_AF-A0A5J4F9N5-F1
#
_entry.id   AF-A0A5J4F9N5-F1
#
_cell.length_a   1.000
_cell.length_b   1.000
_cell.length_c   1.000
_cell.angle_alpha   90.00
_cell.angle_beta   90.00
_cell.angle_gamma   90.00
#
_symmetry.space_group_name_H-M   'P 1'
#
loop_
_entity.id
_entity.type
_entity.pdbx_description
1 polymer ?
#
loop_
_entity_poly.entity_id
_entity_poly.type
_entity_poly.pdbx_seq_one_letter_code
_entity_poly.pdbx_strand_id
1 'polypeptide(L)'
;MATNPLNSLILGQISHLCEQYSIESRVLEDFADFVIQNHRKKSPKPSLTKSKAKPTTTVQKVKPLTLTQLKQAVYAYFEVSNTTELKKSSMFQMATRAFDNINLSQRESWEVIYRKYIGILPEEDYEQGKDCINGINIFKYFRPYRVFELDPNTASKEDIKNAYYRLSKIYHPDNQETGNSHIFDRLTVMYKSITTEIK
;
A
#
# COMPACT_ATOMS: atom_id res chain seq x y z
N MET A 1 46.06 1.05 -13.95
CA MET A 1 45.32 1.05 -12.67
C MET A 1 44.90 -0.39 -12.44
N ALA A 2 45.44 -1.07 -11.43
CA ALA A 2 45.24 -2.50 -11.24
C ALA A 2 43.79 -2.79 -10.84
N THR A 3 42.99 -3.29 -11.79
CA THR A 3 41.66 -3.82 -11.53
C THR A 3 41.83 -5.19 -10.87
N ASN A 4 41.34 -5.34 -9.64
CA ASN A 4 41.21 -6.67 -9.08
C ASN A 4 40.26 -7.45 -10.01
N PRO A 5 40.62 -8.67 -10.45
CA PRO A 5 39.76 -9.42 -11.35
C PRO A 5 38.41 -9.65 -10.68
N LEU A 6 37.34 -9.23 -11.36
CA LEU A 6 35.96 -9.50 -10.96
C LEU A 6 35.79 -11.02 -10.76
N ASN A 7 35.00 -11.38 -9.75
CA ASN A 7 34.75 -12.79 -9.42
C ASN A 7 34.20 -13.53 -10.65
N SER A 8 34.70 -14.74 -10.92
CA SER A 8 34.32 -15.54 -12.09
C SER A 8 32.81 -15.81 -12.19
N LEU A 9 32.10 -15.82 -11.06
CA LEU A 9 30.65 -15.96 -11.00
C LEU A 9 29.94 -14.69 -11.50
N ILE A 10 30.49 -13.52 -11.19
CA ILE A 10 29.95 -12.22 -11.66
C ILE A 10 30.19 -12.09 -13.16
N LEU A 11 31.37 -12.45 -13.66
CA LEU A 11 31.68 -12.43 -15.09
C LEU A 11 30.81 -13.41 -15.91
N GLY A 12 30.51 -14.60 -15.35
CA GLY A 12 29.57 -15.53 -15.97
C GLY A 12 28.16 -14.94 -16.10
N GLN A 13 27.69 -14.26 -15.06
CA GLN A 13 26.37 -13.62 -15.09
C GLN A 13 26.32 -12.40 -16.02
N ILE A 14 27.40 -11.62 -16.09
CA ILE A 14 27.52 -10.52 -17.05
C ILE A 14 27.43 -11.07 -18.48
N SER A 15 28.13 -12.17 -18.78
CA SER A 15 28.10 -12.79 -20.11
C SER A 15 26.70 -13.25 -20.49
N HIS A 16 25.99 -13.92 -19.59
CA HIS A 16 24.60 -14.33 -19.79
C HIS A 16 23.66 -13.14 -20.03
N LEU A 17 23.84 -12.05 -19.29
CA LEU A 17 23.04 -10.83 -19.47
C LEU A 17 23.35 -10.09 -20.77
N CYS A 18 24.61 -10.12 -21.23
CA CYS A 18 25.01 -9.55 -22.52
C CYS A 18 24.34 -10.31 -23.68
N GLU A 19 24.33 -11.65 -23.63
CA GLU A 19 23.69 -12.49 -24.64
C GLU A 19 22.17 -12.30 -24.67
N GLN A 20 21.54 -12.23 -23.50
CA GLN A 20 20.08 -12.15 -23.40
C GLN A 20 19.51 -10.76 -23.75
N TYR A 21 20.24 -9.69 -23.43
CA TYR A 21 19.71 -8.32 -23.52
C TYR A 21 20.49 -7.41 -24.47
N SER A 22 21.50 -7.93 -25.20
CA SER A 22 22.36 -7.15 -26.11
C SER A 22 22.98 -5.92 -25.43
N ILE A 23 23.38 -6.07 -24.18
CA ILE A 23 24.04 -5.03 -23.38
C ILE A 23 25.56 -5.21 -23.51
N GLU A 24 26.29 -4.12 -23.62
CA GLU A 24 27.75 -4.15 -23.71
C GLU A 24 28.38 -4.56 -22.35
N SER A 25 29.26 -5.57 -22.32
CA SER A 25 29.76 -6.14 -21.05
C SER A 25 30.52 -5.11 -20.21
N ARG A 26 31.16 -4.15 -20.86
CA ARG A 26 31.88 -3.05 -20.21
C ARG A 26 30.99 -2.22 -19.28
N VAL A 27 29.73 -1.98 -19.66
CA VAL A 27 28.77 -1.22 -18.83
C VAL A 27 28.41 -2.00 -17.57
N LEU A 28 28.28 -3.32 -17.69
CA LEU A 28 27.93 -4.19 -16.56
C LEU A 28 29.14 -4.44 -15.64
N GLU A 29 30.35 -4.48 -16.19
CA GLU A 29 31.60 -4.55 -15.44
C GLU A 29 31.83 -3.25 -14.64
N ASP A 30 31.68 -2.09 -15.28
CA ASP A 30 31.79 -0.78 -14.62
C ASP A 30 30.74 -0.63 -13.50
N PHE A 31 29.52 -1.13 -13.74
CA PHE A 31 28.47 -1.16 -12.72
C PHE A 31 28.82 -2.10 -11.56
N ALA A 32 29.32 -3.30 -11.84
CA ALA A 32 29.73 -4.25 -10.80
C ALA A 32 30.84 -3.67 -9.92
N ASP A 33 31.83 -3.02 -10.54
CA ASP A 33 32.91 -2.34 -9.83
C ASP A 33 32.39 -1.17 -8.97
N PHE A 34 31.47 -0.36 -9.50
CA PHE A 34 30.82 0.72 -8.75
C PHE A 34 30.11 0.20 -7.49
N VAL A 35 29.35 -0.89 -7.61
CA VAL A 35 28.64 -1.49 -6.48
C VAL A 35 29.62 -2.03 -5.45
N ILE A 36 30.67 -2.74 -5.86
CA ILE A 36 31.68 -3.30 -4.94
C ILE A 36 32.40 -2.18 -4.18
N GLN A 37 32.76 -1.09 -4.86
CA GLN A 37 33.44 0.06 -4.26
C GLN A 37 32.55 0.81 -3.24
N ASN A 38 31.24 0.93 -3.53
CA ASN A 38 30.31 1.63 -2.65
C ASN A 38 29.74 0.76 -1.54
N HIS A 39 29.69 -0.56 -1.70
CA HIS A 39 29.18 -1.47 -0.65
C HIS A 39 30.16 -1.61 0.54
N ARG A 40 31.45 -1.31 0.36
CA ARG A 40 32.46 -1.34 1.43
C ARG A 40 32.52 -0.06 2.27
N LYS A 41 31.93 1.04 1.82
CA LYS A 41 31.83 2.27 2.62
C LYS A 41 30.57 2.19 3.48
N LYS A 42 30.72 1.71 4.72
CA LYS A 42 29.72 1.90 5.78
C LYS A 42 29.46 3.40 5.94
N SER A 43 28.40 3.92 5.34
CA SER A 43 27.95 5.28 5.57
C SER A 43 27.55 5.43 7.05
N PRO A 44 28.02 6.47 7.76
CA PRO A 44 27.54 6.77 9.10
C PRO A 44 26.06 7.19 9.03
N LYS A 45 25.34 6.79 10.07
CA LYS A 45 23.91 7.02 10.33
C LYS A 45 23.54 8.51 10.19
N PRO A 46 22.62 8.92 9.30
CA PRO A 46 22.22 10.32 9.19
C PRO A 46 21.23 10.71 10.30
N SER A 47 21.54 11.76 11.05
CA SER A 47 20.66 12.41 12.02
C SER A 47 19.56 13.21 11.33
N LEU A 48 18.42 13.36 12.03
CA LEU A 48 17.27 14.16 11.61
C LEU A 48 17.64 15.61 11.29
N THR A 49 17.34 16.08 10.08
CA THR A 49 16.95 17.47 9.80
C THR A 49 15.93 17.51 8.68
N LYS A 50 14.78 18.15 8.97
CA LYS A 50 13.66 18.42 8.06
C LYS A 50 14.11 19.23 6.84
N SER A 51 13.62 18.90 5.64
CA SER A 51 13.38 19.84 4.52
C SER A 51 12.62 19.15 3.39
N LYS A 52 11.62 19.85 2.83
CA LYS A 52 10.68 19.44 1.78
C LYS A 52 11.37 19.30 0.40
N ALA A 53 11.15 18.20 -0.30
CA ALA A 53 10.92 18.10 -1.76
C ALA A 53 10.89 16.61 -2.20
N LYS A 54 9.80 16.18 -2.85
CA LYS A 54 9.72 14.95 -3.66
C LYS A 54 10.39 15.26 -5.03
N PRO A 55 11.00 14.32 -5.78
CA PRO A 55 10.29 13.14 -6.28
C PRO A 55 11.06 11.79 -6.20
N THR A 56 10.28 10.78 -5.79
CA THR A 56 10.15 9.42 -6.37
C THR A 56 11.29 8.38 -6.28
N THR A 57 10.84 7.19 -5.86
CA THR A 57 11.37 5.84 -6.11
C THR A 57 12.40 5.27 -5.14
N THR A 58 12.02 5.14 -3.88
CA THR A 58 12.46 4.01 -3.06
C THR A 58 11.23 3.39 -2.43
N VAL A 59 11.00 2.10 -2.70
CA VAL A 59 10.05 1.26 -1.96
C VAL A 59 10.52 1.23 -0.51
N GLN A 60 10.12 2.24 0.27
CA GLN A 60 10.31 2.23 1.70
C GLN A 60 9.44 1.09 2.20
N LYS A 61 10.06 0.04 2.76
CA LYS A 61 9.33 -0.87 3.64
C LYS A 61 8.82 0.01 4.78
N VAL A 62 7.59 0.48 4.64
CA VAL A 62 6.94 1.33 5.63
C VAL A 62 6.84 0.48 6.88
N LYS A 63 7.42 0.97 7.97
CA LYS A 63 7.41 0.22 9.23
C LYS A 63 5.95 0.11 9.69
N PRO A 64 5.50 -1.09 10.08
CA PRO A 64 4.14 -1.26 10.56
C PRO A 64 3.91 -0.41 11.80
N LEU A 65 2.72 0.17 11.93
CA LEU A 65 2.37 0.96 13.11
C LEU A 65 2.53 0.10 14.36
N THR A 66 3.22 0.61 15.37
CA THR A 66 3.33 -0.11 16.66
C THR A 66 1.98 -0.18 17.35
N LEU A 67 1.77 -1.16 18.23
CA LEU A 67 0.50 -1.32 18.96
C LEU A 67 0.12 -0.04 19.74
N THR A 68 1.11 0.67 20.28
CA THR A 68 0.92 1.94 20.98
C THR A 68 0.38 3.02 20.05
N GLN A 69 0.93 3.13 18.83
CA GLN A 69 0.47 4.10 17.83
C GLN A 69 -0.95 3.78 17.34
N LEU A 70 -1.27 2.50 17.11
CA LEU A 70 -2.63 2.07 16.77
C LEU A 70 -3.62 2.48 17.87
N LYS A 71 -3.29 2.20 19.13
CA LYS A 71 -4.12 2.58 20.28
C LYS A 71 -4.30 4.09 20.37
N GLN A 72 -3.22 4.87 20.25
CA GLN A 72 -3.29 6.33 20.27
C GLN A 72 -4.17 6.91 19.17
N ALA A 73 -4.09 6.36 17.95
CA ALA A 73 -4.93 6.80 16.85
C ALA A 73 -6.42 6.48 17.09
N VAL A 74 -6.72 5.31 17.66
CA VAL A 74 -8.09 4.93 18.06
C VAL A 74 -8.60 5.82 19.19
N TYR A 75 -7.78 6.07 20.21
CA TYR A 75 -8.10 6.97 21.30
C TYR A 75 -8.42 8.38 20.80
N ALA A 76 -7.61 8.91 19.88
CA ALA A 76 -7.84 10.21 19.28
C ALA A 76 -9.16 10.26 18.48
N TYR A 77 -9.48 9.22 17.70
CA TYR A 77 -10.72 9.16 16.92
C TYR A 77 -11.98 9.11 17.80
N PHE A 78 -11.92 8.40 18.93
CA PHE A 78 -13.04 8.27 19.88
C PHE A 78 -13.00 9.32 21.00
N GLU A 79 -12.06 10.27 20.95
CA GLU A 79 -11.88 11.32 21.96
C GLU A 79 -11.73 10.80 23.40
N VAL A 80 -11.02 9.68 23.57
CA VAL A 80 -10.77 9.04 24.88
C VAL A 80 -9.28 8.99 25.18
N SER A 81 -8.91 8.86 26.45
CA SER A 81 -7.49 8.85 26.86
C SER A 81 -6.91 7.44 27.05
N ASN A 82 -7.76 6.44 27.33
CA ASN A 82 -7.30 5.09 27.68
C ASN A 82 -8.29 3.99 27.25
N THR A 83 -7.84 2.72 27.31
CA THR A 83 -8.66 1.55 26.95
C THR A 83 -9.92 1.41 27.83
N THR A 84 -9.86 1.85 29.09
CA THR A 84 -10.98 1.72 30.03
C THR A 84 -12.10 2.70 29.65
N GLU A 85 -11.75 3.93 29.31
CA GLU A 85 -12.66 4.93 28.77
C GLU A 85 -13.18 4.52 27.40
N LEU A 86 -12.32 3.97 26.53
CA LEU A 86 -12.74 3.45 25.23
C LEU A 86 -13.85 2.41 25.37
N LYS A 87 -13.70 1.43 26.28
CA LYS A 87 -14.72 0.40 26.53
C LYS A 87 -16.02 0.98 27.11
N LYS A 88 -15.95 2.10 27.84
CA LYS A 88 -17.10 2.80 28.41
C LYS A 88 -17.75 3.79 27.43
N SER A 89 -17.03 4.21 26.39
CA SER A 89 -17.53 5.15 25.40
C SER A 89 -18.68 4.54 24.62
N SER A 90 -19.86 5.17 24.70
CA SER A 90 -21.04 4.76 23.93
C SER A 90 -20.76 4.79 22.43
N MET A 91 -19.94 5.75 21.96
CA MET A 91 -19.55 5.85 20.56
C MET A 91 -18.75 4.62 20.12
N PHE A 92 -17.79 4.18 20.94
CA PHE A 92 -17.00 2.99 20.66
C PHE A 92 -17.85 1.72 20.69
N GLN A 93 -18.73 1.57 21.68
CA GLN A 93 -19.63 0.41 21.76
C GLN A 93 -20.56 0.33 20.55
N MET A 94 -21.13 1.47 20.14
CA MET A 94 -22.01 1.52 18.98
C MET A 94 -21.27 1.25 17.68
N ALA A 95 -20.06 1.81 17.53
CA ALA A 95 -19.17 1.51 16.41
C ALA A 95 -18.81 0.01 16.37
N THR A 96 -18.48 -0.58 17.51
CA THR A 96 -17.98 -1.97 17.57
C THR A 96 -19.06 -3.05 17.57
N ARG A 97 -20.35 -2.69 17.70
CA ARG A 97 -21.47 -3.65 17.69
C ARG A 97 -21.54 -4.53 16.44
N ALA A 98 -21.11 -4.01 15.29
CA ALA A 98 -21.18 -4.70 14.01
C ALA A 98 -19.98 -5.60 13.73
N PHE A 99 -19.01 -5.71 14.66
CA PHE A 99 -17.86 -6.58 14.48
C PHE A 99 -18.04 -7.88 15.24
N ASP A 100 -17.87 -8.99 14.54
CA ASP A 100 -17.85 -10.30 15.15
C ASP A 100 -16.54 -10.50 15.91
N ASN A 101 -16.64 -10.61 17.25
CA ASN A 101 -15.56 -11.07 18.13
C ASN A 101 -14.30 -10.18 18.22
N ILE A 102 -14.46 -8.86 18.42
CA ILE A 102 -13.33 -7.98 18.75
C ILE A 102 -12.73 -8.35 20.12
N ASN A 103 -11.44 -8.70 20.13
CA ASN A 103 -10.65 -8.89 21.35
C ASN A 103 -9.60 -7.78 21.47
N LEU A 104 -9.87 -6.78 22.31
CA LEU A 104 -8.98 -5.62 22.52
C LEU A 104 -7.61 -5.95 23.17
N SER A 105 -7.37 -7.21 23.52
CA SER A 105 -6.05 -7.70 23.93
C SER A 105 -5.16 -8.04 22.73
N GLN A 106 -5.78 -8.37 21.60
CA GLN A 106 -5.13 -8.80 20.37
C GLN A 106 -4.87 -7.62 19.45
N ARG A 107 -3.72 -7.60 18.80
CA ARG A 107 -3.32 -6.51 17.89
C ARG A 107 -4.25 -6.44 16.68
N GLU A 108 -4.65 -7.59 16.18
CA GLU A 108 -5.52 -7.82 15.03
C GLU A 108 -6.84 -7.05 15.16
N SER A 109 -7.40 -7.02 16.37
CA SER A 109 -8.62 -6.27 16.67
C SER A 109 -8.43 -4.76 16.56
N TRP A 110 -7.27 -4.23 16.99
CA TRP A 110 -6.95 -2.81 16.83
C TRP A 110 -6.75 -2.44 15.36
N GLU A 111 -6.13 -3.32 14.58
CA GLU A 111 -5.99 -3.14 13.13
C GLU A 111 -7.36 -3.09 12.46
N VAL A 112 -8.28 -4.01 12.79
CA VAL A 112 -9.64 -4.02 12.23
C VAL A 112 -10.39 -2.70 12.53
N ILE A 113 -10.31 -2.20 13.76
CA ILE A 113 -10.90 -0.91 14.14
C ILE A 113 -10.24 0.24 13.35
N TYR A 114 -8.92 0.23 13.26
CA TYR A 114 -8.16 1.23 12.52
C TYR A 114 -8.57 1.27 11.04
N ARG A 115 -8.65 0.10 10.40
CA ARG A 115 -9.05 -0.05 9.00
C ARG A 115 -10.46 0.49 8.74
N LYS A 116 -11.38 0.29 9.69
CA LYS A 116 -12.77 0.73 9.55
C LYS A 116 -12.93 2.24 9.73
N TYR A 117 -12.35 2.81 10.78
CA TYR A 117 -12.67 4.17 11.23
C TYR A 117 -11.59 5.20 10.95
N ILE A 118 -10.31 4.83 11.02
CA ILE A 118 -9.21 5.79 10.97
C ILE A 118 -8.71 5.94 9.55
N GLY A 119 -8.32 4.84 8.91
CA GLY A 119 -7.62 4.94 7.64
C GLY A 119 -6.94 3.65 7.21
N ILE A 120 -6.02 3.80 6.28
CA ILE A 120 -5.22 2.70 5.74
C ILE A 120 -3.95 2.59 6.58
N LEU A 121 -3.58 1.37 6.94
CA LEU A 121 -2.32 1.12 7.62
C LEU A 121 -1.17 1.48 6.68
N PRO A 122 -0.14 2.22 7.13
CA PRO A 122 0.96 2.67 6.28
C PRO A 122 1.69 1.52 5.55
N GLU A 123 1.73 0.34 6.15
CA GLU A 123 2.28 -0.88 5.55
C GLU A 123 1.39 -1.48 4.43
N GLU A 124 0.09 -1.17 4.42
CA GLU A 124 -0.88 -1.62 3.42
C GLU A 124 -1.22 -0.53 2.40
N ASP A 125 -0.69 0.69 2.59
CA ASP A 125 -0.80 1.78 1.63
C ASP A 125 0.14 1.50 0.45
N TYR A 126 -0.42 1.44 -0.75
CA TYR A 126 0.26 0.98 -1.98
C TYR A 126 0.55 -0.53 -2.03
N GLU A 127 -0.24 -1.35 -1.33
CA GLU A 127 -0.18 -2.82 -1.47
C GLU A 127 -0.48 -3.23 -2.93
N GLN A 128 0.34 -4.13 -3.48
CA GLN A 128 0.18 -4.69 -4.82
C GLN A 128 -0.15 -6.17 -4.70
N GLY A 129 -1.24 -6.60 -5.33
CA GLY A 129 -1.71 -7.97 -5.26
C GLY A 129 -2.97 -8.17 -6.10
N LYS A 130 -3.40 -9.43 -6.25
CA LYS A 130 -4.57 -9.79 -7.06
C LYS A 130 -5.84 -9.06 -6.61
N ASP A 131 -5.97 -8.80 -5.31
CA ASP A 131 -7.12 -8.16 -4.69
C ASP A 131 -6.91 -6.66 -4.41
N CYS A 132 -5.78 -6.11 -4.87
CA CYS A 132 -5.43 -4.71 -4.66
C CYS A 132 -5.71 -3.91 -5.93
N ILE A 133 -6.50 -2.84 -5.79
CA ILE A 133 -6.79 -1.90 -6.87
C ILE A 133 -6.30 -0.53 -6.42
N ASN A 134 -5.48 0.11 -7.25
CA ASN A 134 -4.94 1.46 -7.01
C ASN A 134 -4.26 1.61 -5.64
N GLY A 135 -3.52 0.56 -5.26
CA GLY A 135 -2.72 0.52 -4.04
C GLY A 135 -3.49 0.18 -2.77
N ILE A 136 -4.74 -0.30 -2.87
CA ILE A 136 -5.55 -0.69 -1.72
C ILE A 136 -6.21 -2.05 -1.97
N ASN A 137 -6.16 -2.92 -0.96
CA ASN A 137 -6.97 -4.14 -0.93
C ASN A 137 -8.47 -3.81 -0.71
N ILE A 138 -9.30 -4.09 -1.72
CA ILE A 138 -10.72 -3.72 -1.75
C ILE A 138 -11.60 -4.52 -0.77
N PHE A 139 -11.11 -5.67 -0.29
CA PHE A 139 -11.81 -6.50 0.69
C PHE A 139 -11.50 -6.06 2.10
N LYS A 140 -10.25 -5.65 2.37
CA LYS A 140 -9.84 -5.08 3.67
C LYS A 140 -10.40 -3.67 3.87
N TYR A 141 -10.42 -2.86 2.82
CA TYR A 141 -10.75 -1.43 2.90
C TYR A 141 -11.93 -1.07 2.01
N PHE A 142 -12.90 -0.37 2.58
CA PHE A 142 -14.00 0.24 1.83
C PHE A 142 -13.70 1.71 1.57
N ARG A 143 -12.94 1.99 0.50
CA ARG A 143 -12.47 3.33 0.11
C ARG A 143 -12.76 3.60 -1.37
N PRO A 144 -14.04 3.76 -1.76
CA PRO A 144 -14.47 3.81 -3.15
C PRO A 144 -13.77 4.90 -3.97
N TYR A 145 -13.65 6.13 -3.43
CA TYR A 145 -12.96 7.23 -4.12
C TYR A 145 -11.51 6.89 -4.48
N ARG A 146 -10.75 6.28 -3.56
CA ARG A 146 -9.37 5.88 -3.85
C ARG A 146 -9.31 4.73 -4.86
N VAL A 147 -10.19 3.74 -4.72
CA VAL A 147 -10.29 2.60 -5.65
C VAL A 147 -10.61 3.07 -7.06
N PHE A 148 -11.45 4.09 -7.21
CA PHE A 148 -11.80 4.66 -8.51
C PHE A 148 -10.83 5.75 -9.00
N GLU A 149 -9.77 6.07 -8.25
CA GLU A 149 -8.86 7.20 -8.54
C GLU A 149 -9.58 8.55 -8.70
N LEU A 150 -10.51 8.81 -7.80
CA LEU A 150 -11.34 10.00 -7.78
C LEU A 150 -11.09 10.83 -6.52
N ASP A 151 -11.22 12.15 -6.67
CA ASP A 151 -11.22 13.07 -5.53
C ASP A 151 -12.65 13.23 -5.00
N PRO A 152 -12.90 12.96 -3.71
CA PRO A 152 -14.24 13.11 -3.13
C PRO A 152 -14.83 14.53 -3.24
N ASN A 153 -14.01 15.57 -3.40
CA ASN A 153 -14.50 16.95 -3.47
C ASN A 153 -14.79 17.43 -4.90
N THR A 154 -14.20 16.81 -5.91
CA THR A 154 -14.31 17.27 -7.31
C THR A 154 -14.93 16.24 -8.26
N ALA A 155 -15.07 14.99 -7.84
CA ALA A 155 -15.56 13.93 -8.71
C ALA A 155 -17.03 14.14 -9.09
N SER A 156 -17.29 14.21 -10.41
CA SER A 156 -18.66 14.23 -10.93
C SER A 156 -19.26 12.83 -11.02
N LYS A 157 -20.58 12.76 -11.18
CA LYS A 157 -21.27 11.47 -11.45
C LYS A 157 -20.75 10.79 -12.72
N GLU A 158 -20.35 11.58 -13.71
CA GLU A 158 -19.79 11.07 -14.97
C GLU A 158 -18.40 10.48 -14.75
N ASP A 159 -17.54 11.14 -13.96
CA ASP A 159 -16.21 10.62 -13.61
C ASP A 159 -16.30 9.29 -12.87
N ILE A 160 -17.26 9.18 -11.95
CA ILE A 160 -17.54 7.95 -11.21
C ILE A 160 -17.96 6.82 -12.15
N LYS A 161 -18.89 7.11 -13.07
CA LYS A 161 -19.35 6.15 -14.07
C LYS A 161 -18.21 5.70 -15.00
N ASN A 162 -17.37 6.63 -15.43
CA ASN A 162 -16.23 6.36 -16.29
C ASN A 162 -15.15 5.55 -15.57
N ALA A 163 -14.85 5.86 -14.30
CA ALA A 163 -13.94 5.07 -13.48
C ALA A 163 -14.45 3.65 -13.24
N TYR A 164 -15.72 3.51 -12.89
CA TYR A 164 -16.35 2.21 -12.73
C TYR A 164 -16.32 1.41 -14.03
N TYR A 165 -16.71 1.99 -15.17
CA TYR A 165 -16.68 1.31 -16.45
C TYR A 165 -15.28 0.79 -16.83
N ARG A 166 -14.23 1.60 -16.60
CA ARG A 166 -12.84 1.19 -16.83
C ARG A 166 -12.45 -0.03 -16.01
N LEU A 167 -12.70 -0.01 -14.70
CA LEU A 167 -12.36 -1.14 -13.82
C LEU A 167 -13.25 -2.36 -14.09
N SER A 168 -14.54 -2.16 -14.35
CA SER A 168 -15.47 -3.23 -14.74
C SER A 168 -15.01 -3.97 -15.98
N LYS A 169 -14.49 -3.28 -17.00
CA LYS A 169 -13.97 -3.92 -18.21
C LYS A 169 -12.73 -4.78 -17.94
N ILE A 170 -11.87 -4.36 -17.00
CA ILE A 170 -10.67 -5.09 -16.61
C ILE A 170 -11.05 -6.34 -15.81
N TYR A 171 -11.89 -6.19 -14.79
CA TYR A 171 -12.20 -7.26 -13.83
C TYR A 171 -13.47 -8.05 -14.15
N HIS A 172 -14.10 -7.82 -15.31
CA HIS A 172 -15.31 -8.54 -15.72
C HIS A 172 -15.07 -10.06 -15.70
N PRO A 173 -15.99 -10.88 -15.16
CA PRO A 173 -15.81 -12.33 -15.10
C PRO A 173 -15.57 -12.99 -16.47
N ASP A 174 -16.06 -12.38 -17.55
CA ASP A 174 -15.86 -12.89 -18.92
C ASP A 174 -14.42 -12.66 -19.45
N ASN A 175 -13.61 -11.85 -18.78
CA ASN A 175 -12.23 -11.62 -19.18
C ASN A 175 -11.34 -12.78 -18.69
N GLN A 176 -10.72 -13.50 -19.62
CA GLN A 176 -9.94 -14.70 -19.30
C GLN A 176 -8.60 -14.40 -18.60
N GLU A 177 -8.04 -13.21 -18.77
CA GLU A 177 -6.74 -12.85 -18.19
C GLU A 177 -6.88 -12.22 -16.79
N THR A 178 -7.79 -11.25 -16.66
CA THR A 178 -7.92 -10.41 -15.45
C THR A 178 -9.28 -10.49 -14.79
N GLY A 179 -10.19 -11.33 -15.29
CA GLY A 179 -11.55 -11.46 -14.79
C GLY A 179 -11.61 -12.03 -13.37
N ASN A 180 -12.42 -11.39 -12.53
CA ASN A 180 -12.65 -11.83 -11.15
C ASN A 180 -14.03 -11.35 -10.68
N SER A 181 -14.99 -12.27 -10.59
CA SER A 181 -16.36 -11.99 -10.16
C SER A 181 -16.42 -11.32 -8.78
N HIS A 182 -15.62 -11.78 -7.83
CA HIS A 182 -15.60 -11.20 -6.48
C HIS A 182 -15.13 -9.74 -6.46
N ILE A 183 -14.13 -9.42 -7.28
CA ILE A 183 -13.64 -8.04 -7.43
C ILE A 183 -14.72 -7.19 -8.11
N PHE A 184 -15.32 -7.70 -9.17
CA PHE A 184 -16.38 -7.01 -9.90
C PHE A 184 -17.60 -6.69 -9.01
N ASP A 185 -18.06 -7.65 -8.23
CA ASP A 185 -19.16 -7.46 -7.28
C ASP A 185 -18.80 -6.40 -6.24
N ARG A 186 -17.56 -6.44 -5.73
CA ARG A 186 -17.07 -5.47 -4.76
C ARG A 186 -17.01 -4.06 -5.34
N LEU A 187 -16.53 -3.91 -6.57
CA LEU A 187 -16.54 -2.64 -7.31
C LEU A 187 -17.96 -2.12 -7.52
N THR A 188 -18.92 -3.00 -7.82
CA THR A 188 -20.33 -2.64 -7.99
C THR A 188 -20.92 -2.09 -6.69
N VAL A 189 -20.64 -2.73 -5.54
CA VAL A 189 -21.08 -2.25 -4.23
C VAL A 189 -20.46 -0.88 -3.91
N MET A 190 -19.17 -0.71 -4.19
CA MET A 190 -18.47 0.57 -3.99
C MET A 190 -19.07 1.69 -4.86
N TYR A 191 -19.33 1.42 -6.13
CA TYR A 191 -19.98 2.34 -7.06
C TYR A 191 -21.37 2.77 -6.57
N LYS A 192 -22.18 1.80 -6.11
CA LYS A 192 -23.52 2.09 -5.56
C LYS A 192 -23.47 2.97 -4.31
N SER A 193 -22.45 2.80 -3.44
CA SER A 193 -22.29 3.64 -2.25
C SER A 193 -22.10 5.11 -2.61
N ILE A 194 -21.10 5.41 -3.45
CA ILE A 194 -20.76 6.81 -3.78
C ILE A 194 -21.78 7.46 -4.70
N THR A 195 -22.46 6.69 -5.56
CA THR A 195 -23.54 7.25 -6.39
C THR A 195 -24.80 7.56 -5.60
N THR A 196 -25.06 6.84 -4.50
CA THR A 196 -26.18 7.12 -3.60
C THR A 196 -25.89 8.32 -2.69
N GLU A 197 -24.63 8.52 -2.31
CA GLU A 197 -24.17 9.65 -1.49
C GLU A 197 -24.25 11.00 -2.23
N ILE A 198 -24.09 11.02 -3.56
CA ILE A 198 -24.23 12.23 -4.39
C ILE A 198 -25.70 12.44 -4.74
N LYS A 199 -26.49 12.88 -3.76
CA LYS A 199 -27.85 13.40 -3.97
C LYS A 199 -27.85 14.91 -4.10
#